data_AF-A0A503WF17-F1
#
_entry.id   AF-A0A503WF17-F1
#
_cell.length_a   1.000
_cell.length_b   1.000
_cell.length_c   1.000
_cell.angle_alpha   90.00
_cell.angle_beta   90.00
_cell.angle_gamma   90.00
#
_symmetry.space_group_name_H-M   'P 1'
#
loop_
_entity.id
_entity.type
_entity.pdbx_description
1 polymer ?
#
loop_
_entity_poly.entity_id
_entity_poly.type
_entity_poly.pdbx_seq_one_letter_code
_entity_poly.pdbx_strand_id
1 'polypeptide(L)'
;MTQEVNSVIIVPEDPQTDTISVPVLKIFDGDGFLTRVKVSEVTGNPRDQAEIEITARFGFIDAPEMDQPGGQEARDFLTALIGDKWVELAILMKMNTGRSVDTYGRVVCVPYLTLDYATGEFRTSSSCPHVITNFGAPFRVTRNIELEMVVNGWAWVLERYGPDQRYLDALEDAKRAKRGIWAFKDNIHPWEFKKQKYRNKAPKPPCPTENCSGHLIRKSGRFGEFLGCSEYPRCRYSCSVAG
;
A
#
# COMPACT_ATOMS: atom_id res chain seq x y z
N MET A 1 -29.18 20.69 -13.12
CA MET A 1 -28.18 20.33 -12.09
C MET A 1 -27.54 19.02 -12.55
N THR A 2 -26.48 19.13 -13.33
CA THR A 2 -25.69 17.97 -13.79
C THR A 2 -24.96 17.41 -12.59
N GLN A 3 -25.28 16.18 -12.19
CA GLN A 3 -24.49 15.46 -11.19
C GLN A 3 -23.03 15.43 -11.70
N GLU A 4 -22.11 15.98 -10.92
CA GLU A 4 -20.68 15.88 -11.22
C GLU A 4 -20.30 14.41 -11.25
N VAL A 5 -20.04 13.90 -12.45
CA VAL A 5 -19.40 12.60 -12.61
C VAL A 5 -17.97 12.80 -12.12
N ASN A 6 -17.70 12.52 -10.84
CA ASN A 6 -16.35 12.29 -10.35
C ASN A 6 -15.86 10.97 -10.96
N SER A 7 -15.61 11.01 -12.28
CA SER A 7 -15.14 9.88 -13.05
C SER A 7 -13.70 9.61 -12.66
N VAL A 8 -13.50 8.57 -11.86
CA VAL A 8 -12.19 7.99 -11.52
C VAL A 8 -11.34 7.92 -12.78
N ILE A 9 -10.10 8.41 -12.69
CA ILE A 9 -9.15 8.31 -13.80
C ILE A 9 -8.56 6.91 -13.78
N ILE A 10 -8.65 6.22 -14.90
CA ILE A 10 -8.09 4.88 -15.07
C ILE A 10 -6.79 4.95 -15.88
N VAL A 11 -5.89 4.00 -15.64
CA VAL A 11 -4.59 3.95 -16.31
C VAL A 11 -4.39 2.59 -16.98
N PRO A 12 -4.72 2.46 -18.27
CA PRO A 12 -4.44 1.26 -19.04
C PRO A 12 -2.93 0.97 -19.12
N GLU A 13 -2.54 -0.27 -18.84
CA GLU A 13 -1.16 -0.73 -18.96
C GLU A 13 -1.09 -2.24 -19.14
N ASP A 14 -0.20 -2.67 -20.03
CA ASP A 14 0.21 -4.08 -20.15
C ASP A 14 1.34 -4.33 -19.12
N PRO A 15 1.20 -5.33 -18.23
CA PRO A 15 2.22 -5.67 -17.24
C PRO A 15 3.62 -5.97 -17.81
N GLN A 16 3.74 -6.38 -19.08
CA GLN A 16 5.00 -6.76 -19.74
C GLN A 16 5.81 -7.84 -18.97
N THR A 17 5.16 -8.59 -18.08
CA THR A 17 5.77 -9.62 -17.24
C THR A 17 4.73 -10.67 -16.84
N ASP A 18 5.19 -11.81 -16.34
CA ASP A 18 4.31 -12.85 -15.82
C ASP A 18 3.58 -12.35 -14.57
N THR A 19 2.30 -12.70 -14.48
CA THR A 19 1.44 -12.31 -13.38
C THR A 19 0.77 -13.52 -12.75
N ILE A 20 0.38 -13.37 -11.49
CA ILE A 20 -0.36 -14.38 -10.74
C ILE A 20 -1.73 -13.80 -10.38
N SER A 21 -2.79 -14.52 -10.75
CA SER A 21 -4.16 -14.12 -10.48
C SER A 21 -4.54 -14.45 -9.04
N VAL A 22 -4.91 -13.45 -8.25
CA VAL A 22 -5.20 -13.63 -6.83
C VAL A 22 -6.47 -12.88 -6.40
N PRO A 23 -7.23 -13.38 -5.41
CA PRO A 23 -8.37 -12.66 -4.87
C PRO A 23 -7.92 -11.61 -3.86
N VAL A 24 -8.51 -10.42 -3.89
CA VAL A 24 -8.33 -9.40 -2.86
C VAL A 24 -9.21 -9.74 -1.66
N LEU A 25 -8.58 -10.11 -0.53
CA LEU A 25 -9.32 -10.52 0.68
C LEU A 25 -9.59 -9.35 1.63
N LYS A 26 -8.60 -8.45 1.79
CA LYS A 26 -8.72 -7.29 2.70
C LYS A 26 -7.75 -6.18 2.31
N ILE A 27 -8.24 -4.96 2.18
CA ILE A 27 -7.39 -3.76 2.02
C ILE A 27 -6.93 -3.28 3.41
N PHE A 28 -5.64 -2.95 3.55
CA PHE A 28 -5.09 -2.44 4.80
C PHE A 28 -5.17 -0.92 4.87
N ASP A 29 -4.56 -0.26 3.88
CA ASP A 29 -4.40 1.18 3.69
C ASP A 29 -4.54 1.48 2.18
N GLY A 30 -3.84 2.47 1.63
CA GLY A 30 -3.89 2.78 0.20
C GLY A 30 -2.84 2.09 -0.68
N ASP A 31 -2.01 1.19 -0.13
CA ASP A 31 -0.89 0.60 -0.88
C ASP A 31 -0.55 -0.84 -0.47
N GLY A 32 -1.48 -1.53 0.21
CA GLY A 32 -1.32 -2.93 0.56
C GLY A 32 -2.64 -3.66 0.82
N PHE A 33 -2.64 -4.96 0.56
CA PHE A 33 -3.79 -5.83 0.79
C PHE A 33 -3.39 -7.26 1.16
N LEU A 34 -4.30 -7.97 1.82
CA LEU A 34 -4.22 -9.39 2.11
C LEU A 34 -4.76 -10.19 0.92
N THR A 35 -4.04 -11.22 0.54
CA THR A 35 -4.46 -12.17 -0.48
C THR A 35 -4.02 -13.59 -0.14
N ARG A 36 -4.42 -14.55 -0.96
CA ARG A 36 -4.01 -15.95 -0.86
C ARG A 36 -3.54 -16.45 -2.21
N VAL A 37 -2.48 -17.25 -2.20
CA VAL A 37 -1.89 -17.84 -3.40
C VAL A 37 -1.84 -19.36 -3.22
N LYS A 38 -2.13 -20.09 -4.29
CA LYS A 38 -1.96 -21.54 -4.31
C LYS A 38 -0.48 -21.87 -4.43
N VAL A 39 0.03 -22.76 -3.58
CA VAL A 39 1.45 -23.16 -3.61
C VAL A 39 1.82 -23.74 -4.98
N SER A 40 0.91 -24.48 -5.62
CA SER A 40 1.10 -25.00 -6.97
C SER A 40 1.41 -23.94 -8.03
N GLU A 41 0.89 -22.71 -7.89
CA GLU A 41 1.16 -21.60 -8.83
C GLU A 41 2.57 -21.04 -8.67
N VAL A 42 3.16 -21.22 -7.49
CA VAL A 42 4.53 -20.78 -7.19
C VAL A 42 5.54 -21.89 -7.47
N THR A 43 5.23 -23.14 -7.09
CA THR A 43 6.15 -24.29 -7.22
C THR A 43 6.06 -24.96 -8.58
N GLY A 44 4.99 -24.72 -9.34
CA GLY A 44 4.70 -25.42 -10.60
C GLY A 44 4.31 -26.89 -10.38
N ASN A 45 4.17 -27.35 -9.14
CA ASN A 45 3.83 -28.73 -8.79
C ASN A 45 2.31 -28.85 -8.50
N PRO A 46 1.53 -29.55 -9.33
CA PRO A 46 0.08 -29.66 -9.16
C PRO A 46 -0.36 -30.39 -7.89
N ARG A 47 0.54 -31.09 -7.20
CA ARG A 47 0.25 -31.78 -5.94
C ARG A 47 0.21 -30.84 -4.74
N ASP A 48 0.76 -29.64 -4.88
CA ASP A 48 0.84 -28.66 -3.79
C ASP A 48 -0.47 -27.86 -3.68
N GLN A 49 -1.49 -28.49 -3.10
CA GLN A 49 -2.84 -27.92 -2.96
C GLN A 49 -2.98 -26.91 -1.82
N ALA A 50 -1.92 -26.64 -1.07
CA ALA A 50 -1.96 -25.67 0.02
C ALA A 50 -2.22 -24.26 -0.53
N GLU A 51 -2.99 -23.46 0.22
CA GLU A 51 -3.14 -22.03 0.00
C GLU A 51 -2.41 -21.30 1.13
N ILE A 52 -1.62 -20.29 0.78
CA ILE A 52 -0.88 -19.47 1.74
C ILE A 52 -1.40 -18.05 1.66
N GLU A 53 -1.72 -17.47 2.81
CA GLU A 53 -2.01 -16.04 2.90
C GLU A 53 -0.73 -15.22 2.83
N ILE A 54 -0.72 -14.24 1.93
CA ILE A 54 0.39 -13.31 1.77
C ILE A 54 -0.13 -11.88 1.85
N THR A 55 0.73 -10.98 2.33
CA THR A 55 0.48 -9.55 2.27
C THR A 55 1.15 -8.98 1.02
N ALA A 56 0.35 -8.48 0.08
CA ALA A 56 0.80 -7.73 -1.08
C ALA A 56 1.07 -6.28 -0.66
N ARG A 57 2.24 -5.76 -1.06
CA ARG A 57 2.67 -4.39 -0.86
C ARG A 57 3.01 -3.78 -2.21
N PHE A 58 2.47 -2.61 -2.48
CA PHE A 58 2.71 -1.87 -3.70
C PHE A 58 4.17 -1.36 -3.70
N GLY A 59 4.84 -1.49 -4.85
CA GLY A 59 6.28 -1.34 -4.97
C GLY A 59 6.77 0.09 -5.15
N PHE A 60 6.05 0.89 -5.91
CA PHE A 60 6.49 2.20 -6.37
C PHE A 60 5.78 3.36 -5.69
N ILE A 61 4.79 3.07 -4.83
CA ILE A 61 4.00 4.10 -4.17
C ILE A 61 4.01 3.98 -2.64
N ASP A 62 3.67 5.09 -2.00
CA ASP A 62 3.42 5.17 -0.55
C ASP A 62 2.13 5.94 -0.32
N ALA A 63 1.13 5.28 0.26
CA ALA A 63 -0.15 5.88 0.61
C ALA A 63 -0.09 6.55 1.99
N PRO A 64 -0.94 7.55 2.26
CA PRO A 64 -1.07 8.13 3.60
C PRO A 64 -1.39 7.05 4.65
N GLU A 65 -0.80 7.18 5.84
CA GLU A 65 -1.13 6.30 6.96
C GLU A 65 -2.61 6.43 7.33
N MET A 66 -3.20 5.38 7.92
CA MET A 66 -4.64 5.39 8.27
C MET A 66 -5.07 6.56 9.17
N ASP A 67 -4.18 7.04 10.04
CA ASP A 67 -4.43 8.18 10.94
C ASP A 67 -3.90 9.52 10.39
N GLN A 68 -3.35 9.51 9.17
CA GLN A 68 -2.94 10.71 8.45
C GLN A 68 -4.12 11.30 7.66
N PRO A 69 -4.22 12.63 7.47
CA PRO A 69 -5.18 13.22 6.54
C PRO A 69 -5.12 12.57 5.15
N GLY A 70 -6.27 12.11 4.63
CA GLY A 70 -6.37 11.38 3.37
C GLY A 70 -6.16 9.86 3.47
N GLY A 71 -5.78 9.33 4.64
CA GLY A 71 -5.54 7.90 4.88
C GLY A 71 -6.78 7.03 4.67
N GLN A 72 -7.88 7.46 5.27
CA GLN A 72 -9.16 6.76 5.20
C GLN A 72 -9.72 6.82 3.77
N GLU A 73 -9.64 7.97 3.13
CA GLU A 73 -10.09 8.20 1.76
C GLU A 73 -9.25 7.40 0.73
N ALA A 74 -7.93 7.33 0.91
CA ALA A 74 -7.07 6.51 0.06
C ALA A 74 -7.40 5.01 0.18
N ARG A 75 -7.64 4.51 1.40
CA ARG A 75 -8.09 3.12 1.63
C ARG A 75 -9.43 2.85 0.97
N ASP A 76 -10.40 3.75 1.14
CA ASP A 76 -11.74 3.58 0.59
C ASP A 76 -11.73 3.64 -0.93
N PHE A 77 -10.89 4.50 -1.52
CA PHE A 77 -10.67 4.55 -2.96
C PHE A 77 -10.07 3.23 -3.48
N LEU A 78 -9.01 2.70 -2.84
CA LEU A 78 -8.45 1.41 -3.22
C LEU A 78 -9.46 0.27 -3.05
N THR A 79 -10.26 0.30 -1.98
CA THR A 79 -11.33 -0.67 -1.73
C THR A 79 -12.38 -0.62 -2.84
N ALA A 80 -12.79 0.58 -3.27
CA ALA A 80 -13.73 0.72 -4.40
C ALA A 80 -13.12 0.24 -5.73
N LEU A 81 -11.80 0.37 -5.91
CA LEU A 81 -11.10 -0.11 -7.10
C LEU A 81 -11.06 -1.64 -7.18
N ILE A 82 -10.53 -2.30 -6.15
CA ILE A 82 -10.15 -3.72 -6.20
C ILE A 82 -10.77 -4.61 -5.11
N GLY A 83 -11.54 -4.05 -4.18
CA GLY A 83 -12.17 -4.81 -3.09
C GLY A 83 -13.08 -5.92 -3.65
N ASP A 84 -12.95 -7.12 -3.09
CA ASP A 84 -13.65 -8.35 -3.49
C ASP A 84 -13.45 -8.76 -4.96
N LYS A 85 -12.42 -8.24 -5.64
CA LYS A 85 -12.07 -8.58 -7.02
C LYS A 85 -10.86 -9.50 -7.09
N TRP A 86 -10.70 -10.13 -8.26
CA TRP A 86 -9.46 -10.80 -8.64
C TRP A 86 -8.55 -9.80 -9.34
N VAL A 87 -7.27 -9.83 -8.99
CA VAL A 87 -6.24 -8.96 -9.57
C VAL A 87 -5.05 -9.80 -10.02
N GLU A 88 -4.36 -9.34 -11.05
CA GLU A 88 -3.13 -9.95 -11.56
C GLU A 88 -1.94 -9.27 -10.88
N LEU A 89 -1.11 -10.02 -10.16
CA LEU A 89 0.06 -9.50 -9.45
C LEU A 89 1.33 -9.70 -10.27
N ALA A 90 1.97 -8.59 -10.66
CA ALA A 90 3.35 -8.60 -11.14
C ALA A 90 4.29 -8.47 -9.95
N ILE A 91 5.01 -9.55 -9.61
CA ILE A 91 5.91 -9.58 -8.45
C ILE A 91 7.23 -8.89 -8.80
N LEU A 92 7.62 -7.90 -7.99
CA LEU A 92 8.86 -7.15 -8.18
C LEU A 92 10.02 -7.84 -7.45
N MET A 93 11.06 -8.18 -8.20
CA MET A 93 12.29 -8.75 -7.66
C MET A 93 13.27 -7.64 -7.28
N LYS A 94 13.77 -7.63 -6.04
CA LYS A 94 14.86 -6.71 -5.67
C LYS A 94 16.15 -7.13 -6.37
N MET A 95 16.62 -6.30 -7.29
CA MET A 95 17.85 -6.54 -8.08
C MET A 95 19.06 -6.98 -7.24
N ASN A 96 19.21 -6.44 -6.02
CA ASN A 96 20.38 -6.67 -5.18
C ASN A 96 20.28 -7.90 -4.26
N THR A 97 19.09 -8.49 -4.09
CA THR A 97 18.88 -9.60 -3.13
C THR A 97 18.20 -10.81 -3.74
N GLY A 98 17.62 -10.68 -4.94
CA GLY A 98 16.79 -11.72 -5.55
C GLY A 98 15.55 -12.07 -4.73
N ARG A 99 15.14 -11.21 -3.78
CA ARG A 99 13.98 -11.43 -2.91
C ARG A 99 12.83 -10.52 -3.36
N SER A 100 11.65 -11.12 -3.49
CA SER A 100 10.38 -10.42 -3.68
C SER A 100 9.72 -10.00 -2.36
N VAL A 101 10.36 -10.32 -1.23
CA VAL A 101 9.83 -10.09 0.11
C VAL A 101 10.59 -8.96 0.80
N ASP A 102 9.87 -8.02 1.38
CA ASP A 102 10.47 -6.93 2.16
C ASP A 102 10.91 -7.37 3.57
N THR A 103 11.47 -6.45 4.35
CA THR A 103 11.94 -6.74 5.71
C THR A 103 10.83 -7.11 6.68
N TYR A 104 9.57 -6.87 6.31
CA TYR A 104 8.38 -7.12 7.11
C TYR A 104 7.65 -8.40 6.67
N GLY A 105 8.18 -9.14 5.70
CA GLY A 105 7.54 -10.37 5.20
C GLY A 105 6.46 -10.13 4.15
N ARG A 106 6.39 -8.94 3.55
CA ARG A 106 5.37 -8.58 2.53
C ARG A 106 5.92 -8.78 1.13
N VAL A 107 5.10 -9.31 0.23
CA VAL A 107 5.45 -9.49 -1.19
C VAL A 107 5.30 -8.14 -1.90
N VAL A 108 6.37 -7.66 -2.52
CA VAL A 108 6.39 -6.40 -3.25
C VAL A 108 5.92 -6.64 -4.69
N CYS A 109 4.92 -5.89 -5.15
CA CYS A 109 4.26 -6.15 -6.44
C CYS A 109 3.61 -4.90 -7.03
N VAL A 110 3.24 -4.99 -8.31
CA VAL A 110 2.31 -4.07 -8.99
C VAL A 110 1.01 -4.83 -9.27
N PRO A 111 -0.15 -4.41 -8.75
CA PRO A 111 -1.42 -5.05 -9.05
C PRO A 111 -2.03 -4.48 -10.32
N TYR A 112 -2.59 -5.39 -11.13
CA TYR A 112 -3.34 -5.06 -12.31
C TYR A 112 -4.78 -5.57 -12.20
N LEU A 113 -5.73 -4.76 -12.65
CA LEU A 113 -7.14 -5.14 -12.73
C LEU A 113 -7.57 -5.19 -14.19
N THR A 114 -8.03 -6.34 -14.63
CA THR A 114 -8.52 -6.53 -15.99
C THR A 114 -10.03 -6.61 -15.99
N LEU A 115 -10.69 -5.70 -16.69
CA LEU A 115 -12.15 -5.65 -16.80
C LEU A 115 -12.60 -5.54 -18.25
N ASP A 116 -13.79 -6.07 -18.52
CA ASP A 116 -14.48 -5.86 -19.78
C ASP A 116 -15.32 -4.58 -19.69
N TYR A 117 -15.05 -3.65 -20.59
CA TYR A 117 -15.75 -2.38 -20.67
C TYR A 117 -16.79 -2.42 -21.78
N ALA A 118 -18.07 -2.39 -21.40
CA ALA A 118 -19.13 -1.96 -22.32
C ALA A 118 -18.91 -0.48 -22.66
N THR A 119 -19.20 -0.08 -23.90
CA THR A 119 -19.04 1.29 -24.41
C THR A 119 -19.31 2.37 -23.35
N GLY A 120 -18.32 3.22 -23.06
CA GLY A 120 -18.40 4.26 -22.02
C GLY A 120 -17.27 5.27 -22.12
N GLU A 121 -17.50 6.49 -21.60
CA GLU A 121 -16.50 7.54 -21.48
C GLU A 121 -15.70 7.34 -20.18
N PHE A 122 -14.44 6.92 -20.30
CA PHE A 122 -13.52 6.86 -19.17
C PHE A 122 -12.48 7.96 -19.31
N ARG A 123 -12.15 8.63 -18.20
CA ARG A 123 -11.07 9.62 -18.19
C ARG A 123 -9.74 8.87 -18.04
N THR A 124 -8.88 9.04 -19.03
CA THR A 124 -7.47 8.67 -18.98
C THR A 124 -6.64 9.93 -18.68
N SER A 125 -5.40 9.78 -18.21
CA SER A 125 -4.52 10.93 -17.95
C SER A 125 -4.30 11.75 -19.23
N SER A 126 -4.07 13.05 -19.07
CA SER A 126 -3.96 14.03 -20.18
C SER A 126 -2.84 13.75 -21.19
N SER A 127 -1.91 12.84 -20.88
CA SER A 127 -0.86 12.37 -21.81
C SER A 127 -1.37 11.33 -22.83
N CYS A 128 -2.53 10.72 -22.62
CA CYS A 128 -3.18 9.82 -23.57
C CYS A 128 -4.70 10.01 -23.53
N PRO A 129 -5.26 11.06 -24.17
CA PRO A 129 -6.70 11.22 -24.29
C PRO A 129 -7.22 10.24 -25.34
N HIS A 130 -7.36 8.97 -24.96
CA HIS A 130 -8.15 8.03 -25.74
C HIS A 130 -9.55 8.01 -25.15
N VAL A 131 -10.43 8.82 -25.73
CA VAL A 131 -11.86 8.51 -25.69
C VAL A 131 -12.02 7.27 -26.56
N ILE A 132 -12.03 6.08 -25.96
CA ILE A 132 -12.31 4.84 -26.69
C ILE A 132 -13.79 4.86 -27.05
N THR A 133 -14.11 5.50 -28.17
CA THR A 133 -15.41 5.40 -28.83
C THR A 133 -15.28 4.36 -29.92
N ASN A 134 -15.75 3.14 -29.68
CA ASN A 134 -16.13 2.30 -30.80
C ASN A 134 -17.34 1.42 -30.49
N PHE A 135 -18.26 1.38 -31.45
CA PHE A 135 -19.51 0.64 -31.42
C PHE A 135 -19.24 -0.84 -31.72
N GLY A 136 -19.71 -1.77 -30.86
CA GLY A 136 -19.99 -3.16 -31.31
C GLY A 136 -19.65 -4.32 -30.37
N ALA A 137 -18.69 -4.19 -29.44
CA ALA A 137 -18.36 -5.26 -28.48
C ALA A 137 -17.65 -4.70 -27.22
N PRO A 138 -17.81 -5.31 -26.04
CA PRO A 138 -17.02 -4.94 -24.86
C PRO A 138 -15.53 -5.16 -25.12
N PHE A 139 -14.69 -4.18 -24.74
CA PHE A 139 -13.24 -4.29 -24.88
C PHE A 139 -12.59 -4.54 -23.52
N ARG A 140 -11.65 -5.50 -23.49
CA ARG A 140 -10.95 -5.90 -22.27
C ARG A 140 -9.77 -4.96 -22.03
N VAL A 141 -9.72 -4.35 -20.84
CA VAL A 141 -8.66 -3.40 -20.47
C VAL A 141 -7.99 -3.86 -19.19
N THR A 142 -6.67 -3.96 -19.24
CA THR A 142 -5.81 -4.15 -18.07
C THR A 142 -5.38 -2.79 -17.53
N ARG A 143 -5.55 -2.58 -16.23
CA ARG A 143 -5.32 -1.30 -15.53
C ARG A 143 -4.23 -1.44 -14.49
N ASN A 144 -3.28 -0.52 -14.44
CA ASN A 144 -2.29 -0.45 -13.37
C ASN A 144 -2.89 0.28 -12.15
N ILE A 145 -3.06 -0.45 -11.04
CA ILE A 145 -3.68 0.08 -9.83
C ILE A 145 -2.77 1.06 -9.08
N GLU A 146 -1.45 0.88 -9.08
CA GLU A 146 -0.53 1.84 -8.47
C GLU A 146 -0.61 3.22 -9.16
N LEU A 147 -0.58 3.24 -10.50
CA LEU A 147 -0.70 4.48 -11.27
C LEU A 147 -2.06 5.14 -11.07
N GLU A 148 -3.13 4.36 -10.88
CA GLU A 148 -4.45 4.89 -10.55
C GLU A 148 -4.51 5.52 -9.16
N MET A 149 -3.85 4.92 -8.16
CA MET A 149 -3.68 5.53 -6.84
C MET A 149 -2.92 6.86 -6.96
N VAL A 150 -1.85 6.93 -7.74
CA VAL A 150 -1.03 8.14 -7.91
C VAL A 150 -1.81 9.22 -8.65
N VAL A 151 -2.35 8.91 -9.83
CA VAL A 151 -2.99 9.91 -10.69
C VAL A 151 -4.22 10.49 -9.99
N ASN A 152 -5.03 9.68 -9.30
CA ASN A 152 -6.18 10.19 -8.53
C ASN A 152 -5.78 10.88 -7.22
N GLY A 153 -4.49 10.97 -6.92
CA GLY A 153 -3.95 11.76 -5.82
C GLY A 153 -4.01 11.06 -4.46
N TRP A 154 -4.03 9.73 -4.42
CA TRP A 154 -4.13 8.95 -3.19
C TRP A 154 -2.81 8.32 -2.75
N ALA A 155 -1.71 8.58 -3.46
CA ALA A 155 -0.39 8.13 -3.05
C ALA A 155 0.75 9.02 -3.57
N TRP A 156 1.89 8.95 -2.88
CA TRP A 156 3.18 9.47 -3.35
C TRP A 156 3.89 8.44 -4.23
N VAL A 157 4.80 8.91 -5.08
CA VAL A 157 5.73 8.05 -5.85
C VAL A 157 7.05 7.93 -5.10
N LEU A 158 7.60 6.72 -5.03
CA LEU A 158 8.85 6.39 -4.39
C LEU A 158 10.00 6.35 -5.42
N GLU A 159 10.49 7.52 -5.80
CA GLU A 159 11.58 7.70 -6.80
C GLU A 159 12.82 6.84 -6.54
N ARG A 160 13.12 6.57 -5.25
CA ARG A 160 14.25 5.73 -4.85
C ARG A 160 14.22 4.29 -5.40
N TYR A 161 13.05 3.81 -5.84
CA TYR A 161 12.90 2.49 -6.43
C TYR A 161 12.96 2.51 -7.96
N GLY A 162 13.23 3.68 -8.56
CA GLY A 162 13.37 3.86 -10.00
C GLY A 162 12.13 3.49 -10.80
N PRO A 163 10.93 4.02 -10.45
CA PRO A 163 9.74 3.78 -11.24
C PRO A 163 9.85 4.43 -12.63
N ASP A 164 9.09 3.90 -13.57
CA ASP A 164 9.02 4.45 -14.93
C ASP A 164 8.47 5.89 -14.93
N GLN A 165 8.79 6.63 -16.00
CA GLN A 165 8.39 8.03 -16.18
C GLN A 165 6.88 8.28 -16.01
N ARG A 166 6.04 7.28 -16.33
CA ARG A 166 4.57 7.34 -16.17
C ARG A 166 4.14 7.68 -14.74
N TYR A 167 4.89 7.22 -13.73
CA TYR A 167 4.58 7.53 -12.32
C TYR A 167 4.83 9.01 -12.01
N LEU A 168 5.93 9.56 -12.51
CA LEU A 168 6.27 10.97 -12.33
C LEU A 168 5.24 11.86 -13.02
N ASP A 169 4.87 11.53 -14.26
CA ASP A 169 3.86 12.27 -15.02
C ASP A 169 2.49 12.24 -14.32
N ALA A 170 2.08 11.07 -13.82
CA ALA A 170 0.84 10.90 -13.06
C ALA A 170 0.86 11.73 -11.75
N LEU A 171 2.00 11.75 -11.06
CA LEU A 171 2.18 12.52 -9.83
C LEU A 171 2.10 14.03 -10.09
N GLU A 172 2.75 14.52 -11.13
CA GLU A 172 2.68 15.93 -11.53
C GLU A 172 1.26 16.35 -11.92
N ASP A 173 0.56 15.49 -12.66
CA ASP A 173 -0.85 15.71 -13.03
C ASP A 173 -1.76 15.73 -11.79
N ALA A 174 -1.54 14.84 -10.81
CA ALA A 174 -2.30 14.81 -9.57
C ALA A 174 -2.08 16.09 -8.74
N LYS A 175 -0.82 16.53 -8.62
CA LYS A 175 -0.42 17.77 -7.93
C LYS A 175 -1.01 19.02 -8.57
N ARG A 176 -0.87 19.15 -9.90
CA ARG A 176 -1.39 20.30 -10.67
C ARG A 176 -2.90 20.41 -10.54
N ALA A 177 -3.60 19.28 -10.60
CA ALA A 177 -5.06 19.23 -10.46
C ALA A 177 -5.54 19.27 -8.99
N LYS A 178 -4.63 19.29 -8.00
CA LYS A 178 -4.94 19.25 -6.57
C LYS A 178 -5.90 18.11 -6.19
N ARG A 179 -5.67 16.90 -6.73
CA ARG A 179 -6.50 15.72 -6.45
C ARG A 179 -6.09 15.01 -5.16
N GLY A 180 -7.06 14.39 -4.49
CA GLY A 180 -6.83 13.60 -3.28
C GLY A 180 -6.02 14.36 -2.23
N ILE A 181 -4.92 13.77 -1.78
CA ILE A 181 -4.01 14.34 -0.78
C ILE A 181 -3.42 15.70 -1.20
N TRP A 182 -3.31 15.97 -2.50
CA TRP A 182 -2.79 17.22 -3.05
C TRP A 182 -3.76 18.40 -2.91
N ALA A 183 -5.01 18.15 -2.51
CA ALA A 183 -5.95 19.20 -2.13
C ALA A 183 -5.64 19.80 -0.75
N PHE A 184 -4.98 19.03 0.13
CA PHE A 184 -4.62 19.50 1.46
C PHE A 184 -3.40 20.43 1.41
N LYS A 185 -3.46 21.52 2.18
CA LYS A 185 -2.39 22.53 2.23
C LYS A 185 -1.08 21.98 2.82
N ASP A 186 -1.19 21.13 3.83
CA ASP A 186 -0.07 20.61 4.61
C ASP A 186 -0.01 19.07 4.54
N ASN A 187 -0.09 18.50 3.33
CA ASN A 187 0.21 17.08 3.17
C ASN A 187 1.72 16.86 3.36
N ILE A 188 2.07 15.79 4.07
CA ILE A 188 3.45 15.38 4.32
C ILE A 188 3.59 13.93 3.92
N HIS A 189 4.79 13.52 3.52
CA HIS A 189 5.04 12.12 3.18
C HIS A 189 4.75 11.20 4.39
N PRO A 190 4.27 9.95 4.19
CA PRO A 190 3.97 9.02 5.29
C PRO A 190 5.15 8.78 6.26
N TRP A 191 6.39 8.72 5.75
CA TRP A 191 7.58 8.69 6.62
C TRP A 191 7.62 9.90 7.56
N GLU A 192 7.33 11.11 7.07
CA GLU A 192 7.48 12.34 7.87
C GLU A 192 6.39 12.39 8.93
N PHE A 193 5.19 11.95 8.57
CA PHE A 193 4.10 11.74 9.52
C PHE A 193 4.49 10.75 10.64
N LYS A 194 5.07 9.59 10.28
CA LYS A 194 5.60 8.63 11.25
C LYS A 194 6.65 9.26 12.17
N LYS A 195 7.64 9.97 11.61
CA LYS A 195 8.70 10.64 12.39
C LYS A 195 8.13 11.65 13.37
N GLN A 196 7.17 12.47 12.95
CA GLN A 196 6.49 13.43 13.84
C GLN A 196 5.76 12.71 14.97
N LYS A 197 5.06 11.60 14.69
CA LYS A 197 4.40 10.77 15.70
C LYS A 197 5.37 10.19 16.72
N TYR A 198 6.55 9.73 16.28
CA TYR A 198 7.61 9.26 17.19
C TYR A 198 8.19 10.39 18.04
N ARG A 199 8.41 11.58 17.46
CA ARG A 199 8.92 12.76 18.19
C ARG A 199 7.94 13.27 19.23
N ASN A 200 6.64 13.25 18.92
CA ASN A 200 5.58 13.72 19.81
C ASN A 200 5.18 12.67 20.86
N LYS A 201 5.70 11.44 20.76
CA LYS A 201 5.45 10.40 21.75
C LYS A 201 6.17 10.77 23.05
N ALA A 202 5.43 10.77 24.16
CA ALA A 202 6.01 11.07 25.46
C ALA A 202 7.24 10.17 25.70
N PRO A 203 8.35 10.72 26.24
CA PRO A 203 9.50 9.92 26.58
C PRO A 203 9.10 8.82 27.55
N LYS A 204 9.61 7.62 27.31
CA LYS A 204 9.36 6.48 28.19
C LYS A 204 10.01 6.78 29.56
N PRO A 205 9.34 6.48 30.68
CA PRO A 205 9.88 6.81 32.00
C PRO A 205 11.23 6.12 32.21
N PRO A 206 12.22 6.79 32.83
CA PRO A 206 13.54 6.20 33.06
C PRO A 206 13.44 5.00 34.00
N CYS A 207 14.39 4.07 33.89
CA CYS A 207 14.49 2.97 34.82
C CYS A 207 14.87 3.48 36.23
N PRO A 208 14.18 3.07 37.30
CA PRO A 208 14.50 3.52 38.65
C PRO A 208 15.71 2.80 39.27
N THR A 209 16.30 1.83 38.59
CA THR A 209 17.52 1.15 39.06
C THR A 209 18.72 2.09 38.98
N GLU A 210 19.48 2.18 40.06
CA GLU A 210 20.73 2.95 40.11
C GLU A 210 21.71 2.50 39.01
N ASN A 211 22.42 3.45 38.41
CA ASN A 211 23.36 3.24 37.29
C ASN A 211 22.73 2.59 36.03
N CYS A 212 21.42 2.70 35.86
CA CYS A 212 20.75 2.26 34.64
C CYS A 212 20.41 3.45 33.72
N SER A 213 20.98 3.48 32.52
CA SER A 213 20.62 4.43 31.46
C SER A 213 19.37 4.02 30.67
N GLY A 214 18.73 2.92 31.07
CA GLY A 214 17.57 2.37 30.40
C GLY A 214 16.27 3.12 30.72
N HIS A 215 15.22 2.77 30.00
CA HIS A 215 13.86 3.28 30.20
C HIS A 215 12.86 2.12 30.32
N LEU A 216 11.72 2.36 30.95
CA LEU A 216 10.68 1.37 31.13
C LEU A 216 9.90 1.19 29.82
N ILE A 217 9.82 -0.05 29.36
CA ILE A 217 9.04 -0.48 28.21
C ILE A 217 7.97 -1.47 28.64
N ARG A 218 6.79 -1.36 28.03
CA ARG A 218 5.70 -2.33 28.20
C ARG A 218 6.12 -3.65 27.55
N LYS A 219 6.03 -4.75 28.29
CA LYS A 219 6.36 -6.12 27.87
C LYS A 219 5.20 -7.02 28.25
N SER A 220 5.03 -8.11 27.52
CA SER A 220 4.03 -9.14 27.81
C SER A 220 4.70 -10.37 28.39
N GLY A 221 4.15 -10.90 29.49
CA GLY A 221 4.60 -12.13 30.12
C GLY A 221 3.43 -13.05 30.45
N ARG A 222 3.72 -14.20 31.08
CA ARG A 222 2.71 -15.20 31.45
C ARG A 222 1.58 -14.68 32.37
N PHE A 223 1.82 -13.56 33.04
CA PHE A 223 0.89 -12.94 34.00
C PHE A 223 0.25 -11.64 33.48
N GLY A 224 0.35 -11.37 32.17
CA GLY A 224 -0.14 -10.14 31.56
C GLY A 224 0.96 -9.14 31.27
N GLU A 225 0.56 -7.88 31.04
CA GLU A 225 1.48 -6.79 30.71
C GLU A 225 2.19 -6.26 31.97
N PHE A 226 3.48 -5.95 31.82
CA PHE A 226 4.31 -5.34 32.85
C PHE A 226 5.25 -4.31 32.21
N LEU A 227 5.74 -3.36 33.00
CA LEU A 227 6.85 -2.49 32.60
C LEU A 227 8.16 -3.17 32.95
N GLY A 228 9.06 -3.32 31.98
CA GLY A 228 10.41 -3.85 32.20
C GLY A 228 11.46 -2.91 31.64
N CYS A 229 12.69 -2.97 32.15
CA CYS A 229 13.78 -2.17 31.63
C CYS A 229 14.12 -2.52 30.17
N SER A 230 14.41 -1.50 29.35
CA SER A 230 14.92 -1.63 27.98
C SER A 230 16.28 -2.33 27.91
N GLU A 231 17.05 -2.28 29.00
CA GLU A 231 18.40 -2.84 29.09
C GLU A 231 18.45 -4.30 29.55
N TYR A 232 17.32 -5.00 29.56
CA TYR A 232 17.32 -6.45 29.80
C TYR A 232 18.20 -7.19 28.76
N PRO A 233 19.05 -8.15 29.17
CA PRO A 233 19.13 -8.80 30.49
C PRO A 233 20.03 -8.10 31.52
N ARG A 234 20.71 -7.00 31.16
CA ARG A 234 21.65 -6.25 32.03
C ARG A 234 20.94 -5.58 33.20
N CYS A 235 19.72 -5.07 32.98
CA CYS A 235 18.84 -4.61 34.04
C CYS A 235 17.55 -5.45 34.04
N ARG A 236 17.26 -6.09 35.18
CA ARG A 236 16.08 -6.97 35.36
C ARG A 236 14.91 -6.29 36.06
N TYR A 237 14.96 -4.96 36.22
CA TYR A 237 13.87 -4.21 36.81
C TYR A 237 12.57 -4.45 36.03
N SER A 238 11.51 -4.75 36.77
CA SER A 238 10.15 -4.83 36.25
C SER A 238 9.14 -4.41 37.32
N CYS A 239 8.01 -3.85 36.89
CA CYS A 239 6.87 -3.53 37.74
C CYS A 239 5.57 -3.79 36.99
N SER A 240 4.48 -4.04 37.72
CA SER A 240 3.15 -4.23 37.13
C SER A 240 2.63 -2.91 36.55
N VAL A 241 1.91 -2.99 35.43
CA VAL A 241 1.12 -1.84 34.97
C VAL A 241 -0.09 -1.74 35.91
N ALA A 242 -0.24 -0.64 36.64
CA ALA A 242 -1.46 -0.39 37.40
C ALA A 242 -2.63 -0.29 36.39
N GLY A 243 -3.66 -1.12 36.58
CA GLY A 243 -4.87 -1.15 35.77
C GLY A 243 -5.79 0.03 36.07
#